data_AF-A0A2N1S2M6-F1
#
_entry.id   AF-A0A2N1S2M6-F1
#
_cell.length_a   1.000
_cell.length_b   1.000
_cell.length_c   1.000
_cell.angle_alpha   90.00
_cell.angle_beta   90.00
_cell.angle_gamma   90.00
#
_symmetry.space_group_name_H-M   'P 1'
#
loop_
_entity.id
_entity.type
_entity.pdbx_description
1 polymer ?
#
loop_
_entity_poly.entity_id
_entity_poly.type
_entity_poly.pdbx_seq_one_letter_code
_entity_poly.pdbx_strand_id
1 'polypeptide(L)' 'MGMGREDKRTMPYNNLGQPILIMAIVLIVLAGGAKWFSIGEGTLSTAVFVVALILAGAGIYISKRDKDK' A
#
# COMPACT_ATOMS: atom_id res chain seq x y z
N MET A 1 35.82 -11.96 -22.07
CA MET A 1 34.39 -11.69 -22.35
C MET A 1 33.58 -12.11 -21.13
N GLY A 2 33.38 -11.20 -20.18
CA GLY A 2 32.54 -11.45 -19.00
C GLY A 2 31.18 -10.82 -19.24
N MET A 3 30.25 -11.64 -19.74
CA MET A 3 28.87 -11.26 -20.02
C MET A 3 28.11 -10.96 -18.73
N GLY A 4 27.27 -9.93 -18.81
CA GLY A 4 26.03 -9.84 -18.04
C GLY A 4 26.18 -9.61 -16.55
N ARG A 5 26.53 -8.38 -16.15
CA ARG A 5 25.96 -7.86 -14.91
C ARG A 5 24.47 -7.67 -15.18
N GLU A 6 23.70 -8.69 -14.85
CA GLU A 6 22.25 -8.66 -14.89
C GLU A 6 21.79 -7.42 -14.11
N ASP A 7 21.13 -6.52 -14.85
CA ASP A 7 20.42 -5.37 -14.32
C ASP A 7 19.46 -5.89 -13.24
N LYS A 8 19.80 -5.71 -11.96
CA LYS A 8 18.87 -5.88 -10.83
C LYS A 8 17.84 -4.73 -10.79
N ARG A 9 17.26 -4.40 -11.94
CA ARG A 9 16.21 -3.38 -12.12
C ARG A 9 14.91 -3.96 -12.64
N THR A 10 14.67 -5.23 -12.36
CA THR A 10 13.34 -5.80 -12.40
C THR A 10 13.07 -6.36 -11.01
N MET A 11 12.66 -5.50 -10.07
CA MET A 11 11.91 -6.00 -8.91
C MET A 11 10.63 -6.58 -9.51
N PRO A 12 10.39 -7.91 -9.48
CA PRO A 12 9.10 -8.43 -9.87
C PRO A 12 8.16 -8.12 -8.70
N TYR A 13 7.64 -6.90 -8.65
CA TYR A 13 6.51 -6.55 -7.81
C TYR A 13 5.26 -7.23 -8.40
N ASN A 14 5.12 -8.54 -8.24
CA ASN A 14 3.87 -9.24 -8.56
C ASN A 14 3.20 -9.90 -7.34
N ASN A 15 3.72 -9.66 -6.14
CA ASN A 15 3.06 -10.06 -4.91
C ASN A 15 1.96 -9.04 -4.63
N LEU A 16 0.70 -9.41 -4.86
CA LEU A 16 -0.51 -8.58 -4.72
C LEU A 16 -0.56 -7.76 -3.42
N GLY A 17 0.13 -8.19 -2.36
CA GLY A 17 0.22 -7.47 -1.08
C GLY A 17 0.87 -6.09 -1.17
N GLN A 18 1.82 -5.87 -2.09
CA GLN A 18 2.51 -4.58 -2.20
C GLN A 18 1.68 -3.45 -2.85
N PRO A 19 0.99 -3.66 -3.98
CA PRO A 19 0.07 -2.64 -4.50
C PRO A 19 -1.06 -2.34 -3.51
N ILE A 20 -1.54 -3.33 -2.75
CA ILE A 20 -2.53 -3.13 -1.68
C ILE A 20 -1.97 -2.22 -0.57
N LEU A 21 -0.73 -2.45 -0.15
CA LEU A 21 -0.03 -1.62 0.83
C LEU A 21 0.15 -0.17 0.36
N ILE A 22 0.57 0.03 -0.90
CA ILE A 22 0.72 1.36 -1.49
C ILE A 22 -0.63 2.09 -1.52
N MET A 23 -1.69 1.40 -1.93
CA MET A 23 -3.03 1.97 -1.98
C MET A 23 -3.55 2.34 -0.58
N ALA A 24 -3.28 1.51 0.43
CA ALA A 24 -3.61 1.82 1.82
C ALA A 24 -2.91 3.10 2.31
N ILE A 25 -1.62 3.26 2.01
CA ILE A 25 -0.86 4.47 2.40
C ILE A 25 -1.46 5.72 1.74
N VAL A 26 -1.79 5.65 0.45
CA VAL A 26 -2.42 6.77 -0.26
C VAL A 26 -3.75 7.14 0.37
N LEU A 27 -4.59 6.17 0.70
CA LEU A 27 -5.89 6.42 1.34
C LEU A 27 -5.74 7.06 2.73
N ILE A 28 -4.74 6.66 3.52
CA ILE A 28 -4.44 7.28 4.82
C ILE A 28 -4.05 8.75 4.63
N VAL A 29 -3.15 9.05 3.70
CA VAL A 29 -2.69 10.42 3.44
C VAL A 29 -3.84 11.29 2.94
N LEU A 30 -4.67 10.78 2.02
CA LEU A 30 -5.84 11.50 1.52
C LEU A 30 -6.90 11.72 2.60
N ALA A 31 -7.20 10.71 3.44
CA ALA A 31 -8.17 10.85 4.52
C ALA A 31 -7.69 11.86 5.58
N GLY A 32 -6.40 11.83 5.93
CA GLY A 32 -5.79 12.78 6.85
C GLY A 32 -5.74 14.20 6.29
N GLY A 33 -5.35 14.35 5.02
CA GLY A 33 -5.35 15.63 4.31
C GLY A 33 -6.75 16.22 4.16
N ALA A 34 -7.74 15.41 3.75
CA ALA A 34 -9.13 15.84 3.65
C ALA A 34 -9.67 16.34 5.00
N LYS A 35 -9.35 15.65 6.11
CA LYS A 35 -9.69 16.12 7.46
C LYS A 35 -9.02 17.44 7.80
N TRP A 36 -7.73 17.61 7.47
CA TRP A 36 -6.97 18.82 7.75
C TRP A 36 -7.54 20.05 7.04
N PHE A 37 -7.95 19.88 5.77
CA PHE A 37 -8.56 20.95 4.98
C PHE A 37 -10.08 21.09 5.19
N SER A 38 -10.68 20.31 6.11
CA SER A 38 -12.14 20.25 6.31
C SER A 38 -12.92 20.01 5.01
N ILE A 39 -12.36 19.19 4.12
CA ILE A 39 -12.97 18.83 2.84
C ILE A 39 -13.79 17.56 3.06
N GLY A 40 -15.11 17.69 3.02
CA GLY A 40 -16.07 16.58 3.16
C GLY A 40 -16.51 16.30 4.61
N GLU A 41 -17.44 15.36 4.78
CA GLU A 41 -17.96 14.96 6.10
C GLU A 41 -16.91 14.19 6.91
N GLY A 42 -16.71 14.57 8.18
CA GLY A 42 -15.74 13.92 9.07
C GLY A 42 -15.97 12.41 9.28
N THR A 43 -17.23 11.97 9.17
CA THR A 43 -17.62 10.56 9.24
C THR A 43 -17.06 9.75 8.07
N LEU A 44 -17.07 10.32 6.86
CA LEU A 44 -16.50 9.71 5.65
C LEU A 44 -14.97 9.58 5.75
N SER A 45 -14.29 10.62 6.21
CA SER A 45 -12.83 10.59 6.42
C SER A 45 -12.42 9.48 7.41
N THR A 46 -13.21 9.30 8.49
CA THR A 46 -12.96 8.26 9.49
C THR A 46 -13.17 6.86 8.90
N ALA A 47 -14.23 6.65 8.12
CA ALA A 47 -14.48 5.37 7.45
C ALA A 47 -13.36 5.01 6.45
N VAL A 48 -12.92 5.96 5.64
CA VAL A 48 -11.81 5.76 4.68
C VAL A 48 -10.51 5.41 5.41
N PHE A 49 -10.23 6.06 6.53
CA PHE A 49 -9.07 5.75 7.35
C PHE A 49 -9.11 4.32 7.91
N VAL A 50 -10.25 3.89 8.44
CA VAL A 50 -10.43 2.51 8.95
C VAL A 50 -10.24 1.47 7.83
N VAL A 51 -10.84 1.70 6.66
CA VAL A 51 -10.68 0.82 5.49
C VAL A 51 -9.21 0.73 5.08
N ALA A 52 -8.49 1.85 5.10
CA ALA A 52 -7.07 1.87 4.76
C ALA A 52 -6.21 1.08 5.76
N LEU A 53 -6.53 1.09 7.05
CA LEU A 53 -5.85 0.26 8.04
C LEU A 53 -6.09 -1.24 7.80
N ILE A 54 -7.32 -1.62 7.44
CA ILE A 54 -7.65 -3.02 7.09
C ILE A 54 -6.85 -3.45 5.86
N LEU A 55 -6.79 -2.61 4.83
CA LEU A 55 -6.02 -2.87 3.61
C LEU A 55 -4.51 -2.96 3.90
N ALA A 56 -3.98 -2.09 4.76
CA ALA A 56 -2.58 -2.17 5.18
C ALA A 56 -2.28 -3.49 5.89
N GLY A 57 -3.14 -3.91 6.83
CA GLY A 57 -3.02 -5.20 7.51
C GLY A 57 -3.08 -6.39 6.55
N ALA A 58 -4.04 -6.38 5.62
CA ALA A 58 -4.19 -7.40 4.59
C ALA A 58 -2.98 -7.44 3.64
N GLY A 59 -2.50 -6.28 3.19
CA GLY A 59 -1.32 -6.15 2.33
C GLY A 59 -0.06 -6.70 3.01
N ILE A 60 0.18 -6.36 4.28
CA ILE A 60 1.31 -6.89 5.07
C ILE A 60 1.19 -8.40 5.22
N TYR A 61 0.00 -8.91 5.53
CA TYR A 61 -0.23 -10.35 5.69
C TYR A 61 0.07 -11.12 4.39
N ILE A 62 -0.46 -10.66 3.26
CA ILE A 62 -0.23 -11.26 1.95
C ILE A 62 1.26 -11.18 1.58
N SER A 63 1.89 -10.02 1.77
CA SER A 63 3.32 -9.84 1.49
C SER A 63 4.23 -10.69 2.37
N LYS A 64 3.82 -11.03 3.60
CA LYS A 64 4.55 -12.01 4.44
C LYS A 64 4.33 -13.43 3.95
N ARG A 65 3.08 -13.82 3.69
CA ARG A 65 2.73 -15.17 3.24
C ARG A 65 3.35 -15.58 1.91
N ASP A 66 3.63 -14.60 1.04
CA ASP A 66 4.33 -14.81 -0.23
C ASP A 66 5.85 -14.94 -0.08
N LYS A 67 6.43 -14.44 1.01
CA LYS A 67 7.85 -14.61 1.31
C LYS A 67 8.18 -15.97 1.93
N ASP A 68 7.17 -16.62 2.50
CA ASP A 68 7.28 -17.95 3.13
C ASP A 68 7.04 -19.11 2.13
N LYS A 69 6.84 -18.82 0.84
CA LYS A 69 6.69 -19.78 -0.26
C LYS A 69 7.91 -19.79 -1.16
#